data_AF-A0A5T8SDK7-F1
#
_entry.id   AF-A0A5T8SDK7-F1
#
_cell.length_a   1.000
_cell.length_b   1.000
_cell.length_c   1.000
_cell.angle_alpha   90.00
_cell.angle_beta   90.00
_cell.angle_gamma   90.00
#
_symmetry.space_group_name_H-M   'P 1'
#
loop_
_entity.id
_entity.type
_entity.pdbx_description
1 polymer ?
#
loop_
_entity_poly.entity_id
_entity_poly.type
_entity_poly.pdbx_seq_one_letter_code
_entity_poly.pdbx_strand_id
1 'polypeptide(L)'
;MNSWQKSEPTNTTAQWMSSAEVTFMRIEIMIDKEQKISQSTLDALESELYRNLQPIYPKTAIRIRKGSANGVELSGLKLDEDKKRVMEIMQQVWEDDSWLH
;
A
#
# COMPACT_ATOMS: atom_id res chain seq x y z
N MET A 1 46.54 -33.94 -9.75
CA MET A 1 46.67 -33.16 -8.50
C MET A 1 46.17 -31.75 -8.78
N ASN A 2 45.00 -31.45 -8.18
CA ASN A 2 44.42 -30.15 -7.77
C ASN A 2 44.37 -29.05 -8.85
N SER A 3 43.26 -28.81 -9.56
CA SER A 3 41.95 -28.30 -9.10
C SER A 3 42.05 -27.02 -8.27
N TRP A 4 41.88 -25.86 -8.91
CA TRP A 4 41.24 -24.67 -8.32
C TRP A 4 40.44 -23.95 -9.40
N GLN A 5 39.13 -24.14 -9.27
CA GLN A 5 38.08 -23.65 -10.15
C GLN A 5 38.00 -22.13 -10.12
N LYS A 6 37.59 -21.55 -11.25
CA LYS A 6 37.02 -20.22 -11.32
C LYS A 6 35.96 -20.10 -10.23
N SER A 7 36.12 -19.15 -9.32
CA SER A 7 35.10 -18.81 -8.34
C SER A 7 33.92 -18.18 -9.08
N GLU A 8 32.95 -19.02 -9.43
CA GLU A 8 31.60 -18.57 -9.70
C GLU A 8 31.05 -17.94 -8.42
N PRO A 9 30.50 -16.71 -8.45
CA PRO A 9 29.81 -16.18 -7.28
C PRO A 9 28.64 -17.12 -6.97
N THR A 10 28.73 -17.74 -5.80
CA THR A 10 27.75 -18.68 -5.26
C THR A 10 26.38 -18.05 -5.23
N ASN A 11 25.52 -18.60 -6.07
CA ASN A 11 24.08 -18.58 -6.00
C ASN A 11 23.57 -18.68 -4.54
N THR A 12 22.87 -17.65 -4.02
CA THR A 12 21.86 -17.78 -2.93
C THR A 12 21.03 -16.50 -2.71
N THR A 13 21.52 -15.29 -3.04
CA THR A 13 20.74 -14.06 -2.71
C THR A 13 19.86 -13.52 -3.84
N ALA A 14 20.11 -13.89 -5.10
CA ALA A 14 19.43 -13.28 -6.25
C ALA A 14 18.39 -14.18 -6.95
N GLN A 15 18.26 -15.46 -6.57
CA GLN A 15 17.47 -16.45 -7.34
C GLN A 15 16.04 -16.72 -6.83
N TRP A 16 15.59 -16.06 -5.75
CA TRP A 16 14.23 -16.23 -5.21
C TRP A 16 13.26 -15.07 -5.48
N MET A 17 13.69 -14.00 -6.16
CA MET A 17 12.80 -12.88 -6.49
C MET A 17 12.04 -13.04 -7.82
N SER A 18 12.14 -14.21 -8.46
CA SER A 18 11.31 -14.53 -9.62
C SER A 18 10.39 -15.69 -9.28
N SER A 19 9.08 -15.42 -9.26
CA SER A 19 7.97 -16.37 -9.49
C SER A 19 6.83 -16.37 -8.46
N ALA A 20 6.60 -15.25 -7.80
CA ALA A 20 5.24 -14.75 -7.61
C ALA A 20 5.35 -13.24 -7.72
N GLU A 21 4.62 -12.61 -8.65
CA GLU A 21 4.32 -11.20 -8.50
C GLU A 21 3.70 -11.06 -7.11
N VAL A 22 4.47 -10.59 -6.13
CA VAL A 22 3.85 -10.10 -4.92
C VAL A 22 3.15 -8.83 -5.37
N THR A 23 1.91 -8.97 -5.80
CA THR A 23 1.04 -7.85 -6.16
C THR A 23 0.75 -7.12 -4.85
N PHE A 24 1.62 -6.19 -4.49
CA PHE A 24 1.39 -5.29 -3.37
C PHE A 24 0.27 -4.34 -3.79
N MET A 25 -0.82 -4.33 -3.03
CA MET A 25 -1.83 -3.32 -3.21
C MET A 25 -1.26 -2.00 -2.70
N ARG A 26 -1.24 -0.97 -3.54
CA ARG A 26 -0.83 0.37 -3.15
C ARG A 26 -1.99 1.33 -3.30
N ILE A 27 -2.25 2.06 -2.23
CA ILE A 27 -3.26 3.09 -2.12
C ILE A 27 -2.53 4.42 -1.96
N GLU A 28 -2.71 5.33 -2.90
CA GLU A 28 -2.18 6.68 -2.79
C GLU A 28 -3.33 7.68 -2.67
N ILE A 29 -3.34 8.42 -1.57
CA ILE A 29 -4.35 9.43 -1.28
C ILE A 29 -3.68 10.79 -1.41
N MET A 30 -4.18 11.59 -2.34
CA MET A 30 -3.81 12.99 -2.51
C MET A 30 -4.86 13.86 -1.82
N ILE A 31 -4.40 14.71 -0.92
CA ILE A 31 -5.22 15.71 -0.25
C ILE A 31 -4.77 17.09 -0.74
N ASP A 32 -5.71 17.92 -1.17
CA ASP A 32 -5.43 19.29 -1.57
C ASP A 32 -4.71 20.03 -0.42
N LYS A 33 -3.56 20.63 -0.75
CA LYS A 33 -2.76 21.43 0.17
C LYS A 33 -3.51 22.61 0.78
N GLU A 34 -4.57 23.10 0.11
CA GLU A 34 -5.42 24.17 0.64
C GLU A 34 -6.31 23.69 1.80
N GLN A 35 -6.55 22.38 1.90
CA GLN A 35 -7.23 21.80 3.06
C GLN A 35 -6.33 21.86 4.28
N LYS A 36 -6.81 22.53 5.32
CA LYS A 36 -6.13 22.67 6.62
C LYS A 36 -6.30 21.44 7.50
N ILE A 37 -5.95 20.27 6.96
CA ILE A 37 -5.92 19.01 7.73
C ILE A 37 -4.58 18.90 8.45
N SER A 38 -4.64 18.66 9.76
CA SER A 38 -3.47 18.45 10.61
C SER A 38 -2.80 17.12 10.30
N GLN A 39 -1.50 17.00 10.58
CA GLN A 39 -0.79 15.74 10.37
C GLN A 39 -1.39 14.61 11.22
N SER A 40 -1.81 14.89 12.45
CA SER A 40 -2.42 13.91 13.35
C SER A 40 -3.68 13.28 12.75
N THR A 41 -4.50 14.08 12.06
CA THR A 41 -5.70 13.59 11.37
C THR A 41 -5.34 12.70 10.17
N LEU A 42 -4.27 13.02 9.44
CA LEU A 42 -3.79 12.16 8.35
C LEU A 42 -3.25 10.82 8.89
N ASP A 43 -2.48 10.86 9.97
CA ASP A 43 -1.90 9.66 10.60
C ASP A 43 -2.99 8.75 11.19
N ALA A 44 -4.05 9.35 11.75
CA ALA A 44 -5.22 8.63 12.24
C ALA A 44 -5.97 7.93 11.10
N LEU A 45 -6.23 8.64 9.99
CA LEU A 45 -6.84 8.07 8.79
C LEU A 45 -6.01 6.92 8.23
N GLU A 46 -4.69 7.10 8.10
CA GLU A 46 -3.78 6.06 7.62
C GLU A 46 -3.86 4.81 8.51
N SER A 47 -3.82 4.99 9.82
CA SER A 47 -3.90 3.90 10.79
C SER A 47 -5.24 3.15 10.70
N GLU A 48 -6.34 3.86 10.53
CA GLU A 48 -7.67 3.26 10.45
C GLU A 48 -7.88 2.49 9.14
N LEU A 49 -7.38 3.04 8.03
CA LEU A 49 -7.34 2.33 6.76
C LEU A 49 -6.50 1.05 6.84
N TYR A 50 -5.34 1.09 7.52
CA TYR A 50 -4.56 -0.12 7.75
C TYR A 50 -5.31 -1.15 8.60
N ARG A 51 -6.00 -0.74 9.66
CA ARG A 51 -6.78 -1.67 10.51
C ARG A 51 -7.87 -2.40 9.75
N ASN A 52 -8.54 -1.71 8.82
CA ASN A 52 -9.62 -2.28 8.04
C ASN A 52 -9.12 -3.09 6.83
N LEU A 53 -8.02 -2.66 6.19
CA LEU A 53 -7.50 -3.29 4.97
C LEU A 53 -6.48 -4.40 5.22
N GLN A 54 -5.62 -4.31 6.24
CA GLN A 54 -4.59 -5.34 6.49
C GLN A 54 -5.16 -6.75 6.72
N PRO A 55 -6.29 -6.96 7.43
CA PRO A 55 -6.85 -8.29 7.62
C PRO A 55 -7.28 -8.99 6.32
N ILE A 56 -7.66 -8.21 5.29
CA ILE A 56 -8.15 -8.72 4.00
C ILE A 56 -7.01 -8.71 2.97
N TYR A 57 -6.23 -7.63 2.97
CA TYR A 57 -5.10 -7.37 2.07
C TYR A 57 -3.84 -7.13 2.92
N PRO A 58 -3.17 -8.20 3.39
CA PRO A 58 -2.03 -8.09 4.30
C PRO A 58 -0.79 -7.43 3.68
N LYS A 59 -0.76 -7.33 2.34
CA LYS A 59 0.31 -6.70 1.57
C LYS A 59 -0.13 -5.35 1.00
N THR A 60 -0.66 -4.50 1.87
CA THR A 60 -1.12 -3.16 1.53
C THR A 60 -0.08 -2.12 1.90
N ALA A 61 0.15 -1.15 1.01
CA ALA A 61 0.91 0.06 1.30
C ALA A 61 0.02 1.28 1.05
N ILE A 62 -0.27 2.03 2.10
CA ILE A 62 -1.00 3.30 2.04
C ILE A 62 0.01 4.44 2.07
N ARG A 63 -0.25 5.47 1.28
CA ARG A 63 0.50 6.73 1.34
C ARG A 63 -0.45 7.90 1.21
N ILE A 64 -0.43 8.79 2.18
CA ILE A 64 -1.20 10.03 2.15
C ILE A 64 -0.23 11.20 1.89
N ARG A 65 -0.50 12.00 0.87
CA ARG A 65 0.34 13.15 0.48
C ARG A 65 -0.49 14.38 0.18
N LYS A 66 0.10 15.56 0.41
CA LYS A 66 -0.50 16.82 0.00
C LYS A 66 -0.21 17.11 -1.48
N GLY A 67 -1.24 17.47 -2.24
CA GLY A 67 -1.20 17.71 -3.68
C GLY A 67 -1.94 18.99 -4.07
N SER A 68 -2.15 19.20 -5.36
CA SER A 68 -2.92 20.34 -5.89
C SER A 68 -4.44 20.09 -5.92
N ALA A 69 -4.87 18.86 -5.70
CA ALA A 69 -6.27 18.45 -5.71
C ALA A 69 -6.44 17.17 -4.87
N ASN A 70 -7.68 16.88 -4.51
CA ASN A 70 -8.03 15.62 -3.86
C ASN A 70 -8.08 14.47 -4.89
N GLY A 71 -7.58 13.31 -4.52
CA GLY A 71 -7.63 12.11 -5.37
C GLY A 71 -7.25 10.84 -4.61
N VAL A 72 -7.69 9.71 -5.13
CA VAL A 72 -7.33 8.38 -4.63
C VAL A 72 -6.92 7.53 -5.82
N GLU A 73 -5.75 6.93 -5.74
CA GLU A 73 -5.22 6.01 -6.75
C GLU A 73 -4.99 4.64 -6.12
N LEU A 74 -5.58 3.62 -6.75
CA LEU A 74 -5.41 2.22 -6.37
C LEU A 74 -4.61 1.48 -7.44
N SER A 75 -3.56 0.80 -7.01
CA SER A 75 -2.67 0.02 -7.87
C SER A 75 -2.36 -1.35 -7.26
N GLY A 76 -1.96 -2.31 -8.10
CA GLY A 76 -1.66 -3.68 -7.66
C GLY A 76 -2.87 -4.62 -7.55
N LEU A 77 -4.08 -4.14 -7.84
CA LEU A 77 -5.30 -4.96 -7.94
C LEU A 77 -5.58 -5.35 -9.39
N LYS A 78 -5.64 -6.65 -9.68
CA LYS A 78 -5.93 -7.18 -11.03
C LYS A 78 -7.42 -7.31 -11.31
N LEU A 79 -8.22 -7.59 -10.28
CA LEU A 79 -9.66 -7.79 -10.39
C LEU A 79 -10.39 -6.49 -10.04
N ASP A 80 -11.39 -6.13 -10.86
CA ASP A 80 -12.20 -4.94 -10.59
C ASP A 80 -13.13 -5.13 -9.38
N GLU A 81 -13.49 -6.37 -9.05
CA GLU A 81 -14.22 -6.69 -7.82
C GLU A 81 -13.40 -6.36 -6.56
N ASP A 82 -12.10 -6.65 -6.56
CA ASP A 82 -11.21 -6.27 -5.46
C ASP A 82 -11.11 -4.75 -5.33
N LYS A 83 -11.00 -4.03 -6.46
CA LYS A 83 -11.00 -2.55 -6.45
C LYS A 83 -12.29 -2.02 -5.85
N LYS A 84 -13.44 -2.55 -6.23
CA LYS A 84 -14.75 -2.15 -5.66
C LYS A 84 -14.79 -2.39 -4.16
N ARG A 85 -14.37 -3.58 -3.71
CA ARG A 85 -14.35 -3.92 -2.29
C ARG A 85 -13.44 -3.01 -1.47
N VAL A 86 -12.27 -2.68 -1.99
CA VAL A 86 -11.34 -1.74 -1.34
C VAL A 86 -11.94 -0.34 -1.28
N MET A 87 -12.55 0.13 -2.37
CA MET A 87 -13.24 1.42 -2.39
C MET A 87 -14.45 1.48 -1.44
N GLU A 88 -15.17 0.38 -1.25
CA GLU A 88 -16.26 0.27 -0.26
C GLU A 88 -15.73 0.38 1.17
N ILE A 89 -14.65 -0.33 1.50
CA ILE A 89 -14.01 -0.24 2.82
C ILE A 89 -13.49 1.17 3.09
N MET A 90 -12.85 1.80 2.09
CA MET A 90 -12.38 3.18 2.22
C MET A 90 -13.53 4.16 2.47
N GLN A 91 -14.66 3.98 1.78
CA GLN A 91 -15.87 4.78 2.02
C GLN A 91 -16.43 4.56 3.42
N GLN A 92 -16.51 3.31 3.90
CA GLN A 92 -16.99 3.00 5.25
C GLN A 92 -16.12 3.65 6.33
N VAL A 93 -14.79 3.58 6.20
CA VAL A 93 -13.87 4.25 7.14
C VAL A 93 -14.07 5.77 7.10
N TRP A 94 -14.32 6.34 5.92
CA TRP A 94 -14.59 7.76 5.79
C TRP A 94 -15.93 8.17 6.42
N GLU A 95 -16.99 7.38 6.25
CA GLU A 95 -18.32 7.68 6.79
C GLU A 95 -18.44 7.44 8.30
N ASP A 96 -17.62 6.54 8.86
CA ASP A 96 -17.64 6.24 10.30
C ASP A 96 -17.13 7.43 11.13
N ASP A 97 -16.30 8.32 10.55
CA ASP A 97 -15.67 9.50 11.18
C ASP A 97 -15.00 9.24 12.55
N SER A 98 -14.90 7.97 12.96
CA SER A 98 -14.52 7.54 14.31
C SER A 98 -13.03 7.70 14.61
N TRP A 99 -12.28 8.19 13.63
CA TRP A 99 -10.85 8.47 13.67
C TRP A 99 -10.54 9.97 13.75
N LEU A 100 -11.56 10.85 13.71
CA LEU A 100 -11.40 12.31 13.79
C LEU A 100 -11.30 12.89 15.22
N HIS A 101 -11.26 12.03 16.25
CA HIS A 101 -11.33 12.42 17.67
C HIS A 101 -10.00 12.86 18.29
#